data_AF-W6NL45-F1
#
_entry.id   AF-W6NL45-F1
#
_cell.length_a   1.000
_cell.length_b   1.000
_cell.length_c   1.000
_cell.angle_alpha   90.00
_cell.angle_beta   90.00
_cell.angle_gamma   90.00
#
_symmetry.space_group_name_H-M   'P 1'
#
loop_
_entity.id
_entity.type
_entity.pdbx_description
1 polymer ?
#
loop_
_entity_poly.entity_id
_entity_poly.type
_entity_poly.pdbx_seq_one_letter_code
_entity_poly.pdbx_strand_id
1 'polypeptide(L)'
;MDRSLERDPTHHNGMEPEAFINSFTNFEEELERWDKYWTMDSAGVCKFTGTKNAETEATNAKVAKFFEETIEKREDGYYIRFPYKENHPQLPTNKAIALKRLRTVLETLRKTPQLLNDYDETFRAQQENSVTGEIESSSLADGAVVHYIPHQPVITPHKETTRLRIVFDASAHFEDSPSLNDVLHQGPLILPELYAMLLRFRIPKFVIISDVEKAFLQVRLHEIDRDTTRFLWVRDVHEPLNEENIVTFRFTRVTFRLNVSPYLLGATIHHHLRSAVRNEGLANEIKENPYVDNLILSAATTAETSEKALEARRIFEDMGMNLRQFLSNDETLRQHLPGTAWAKESMQKNAGNPLECGNGLLGYQMFIMSNRSYYEAHGCTPNSVSLRSIRVSGPFAYACEKVST
;
A
#
# COMPACT_ATOMS: atom_id res chain seq x y z
N MET A 1 -44.32 48.07 -34.67
CA MET A 1 -44.45 49.12 -35.70
C MET A 1 -43.06 49.71 -35.86
N ASP A 2 -42.33 49.62 -36.97
CA ASP A 2 -42.72 49.25 -38.32
C ASP A 2 -41.45 48.86 -39.13
N ARG A 3 -41.63 47.85 -40.02
CA ARG A 3 -41.00 47.49 -41.32
C ARG A 3 -39.53 47.88 -41.60
N SER A 4 -38.60 46.98 -41.95
CA SER A 4 -38.51 46.02 -43.08
C SER A 4 -38.34 46.63 -44.48
N LEU A 5 -37.44 45.98 -45.25
CA LEU A 5 -37.22 45.98 -46.72
C LEU A 5 -36.11 46.95 -47.20
N GLU A 6 -35.15 46.62 -48.08
CA GLU A 6 -34.76 45.41 -48.82
C GLU A 6 -33.51 45.77 -49.67
N ARG A 7 -32.84 44.73 -50.21
CA ARG A 7 -32.06 44.65 -51.49
C ARG A 7 -30.55 44.48 -51.41
N ASP A 8 -30.14 43.21 -51.57
CA ASP A 8 -29.06 42.75 -52.46
C ASP A 8 -29.58 42.74 -53.93
N PRO A 9 -28.79 42.50 -55.02
CA PRO A 9 -27.50 41.77 -55.11
C PRO A 9 -26.44 42.33 -56.11
N THR A 10 -25.21 41.81 -56.12
CA THR A 10 -24.57 41.09 -57.26
C THR A 10 -23.06 40.80 -57.06
N HIS A 11 -22.75 39.49 -57.09
CA HIS A 11 -21.55 38.78 -57.56
C HIS A 11 -20.15 39.46 -57.62
N HIS A 12 -19.18 38.84 -56.93
CA HIS A 12 -18.01 38.25 -57.60
C HIS A 12 -17.26 37.20 -56.74
N ASN A 13 -17.13 36.02 -57.33
CA ASN A 13 -16.19 34.89 -57.16
C ASN A 13 -15.14 34.90 -56.03
N GLY A 14 -15.06 33.77 -55.31
CA GLY A 14 -13.87 33.33 -54.58
C GLY A 14 -14.05 31.94 -53.96
N MET A 15 -13.47 30.94 -54.61
CA MET A 15 -13.30 29.52 -54.23
C MET A 15 -13.27 29.21 -52.72
N GLU A 16 -14.07 28.23 -52.29
CA GLU A 16 -13.79 27.40 -51.11
C GLU A 16 -12.65 26.41 -51.43
N PRO A 17 -11.71 26.16 -50.50
CA PRO A 17 -10.95 24.92 -50.49
C PRO A 17 -11.57 23.94 -49.49
N GLU A 18 -12.15 22.86 -50.04
CA GLU A 18 -12.34 21.60 -49.33
C GLU A 18 -10.98 21.11 -48.79
N ALA A 19 -10.82 21.13 -47.47
CA ALA A 19 -9.71 20.44 -46.83
C ALA A 19 -10.11 18.99 -46.55
N PHE A 20 -9.72 18.11 -47.47
CA PHE A 20 -9.65 16.67 -47.29
C PHE A 20 -9.02 16.30 -45.94
N ILE A 21 -9.79 15.68 -45.06
CA ILE A 21 -9.25 14.94 -43.90
C ILE A 21 -8.97 13.52 -44.39
N ASN A 22 -7.70 13.25 -44.64
CA ASN A 22 -7.08 11.93 -44.72
C ASN A 22 -5.59 12.16 -44.45
N SER A 23 -4.87 11.42 -43.62
CA SER A 23 -5.14 10.12 -43.04
C SER A 23 -4.05 9.86 -41.98
N PHE A 24 -4.40 9.16 -40.91
CA PHE A 24 -3.53 8.26 -40.14
C PHE A 24 -2.07 8.70 -39.93
N THR A 25 -1.81 9.50 -38.90
CA THR A 25 -0.53 9.38 -38.20
C THR A 25 -0.55 8.06 -37.45
N ASN A 26 0.42 7.20 -37.74
CA ASN A 26 0.55 5.87 -37.18
C ASN A 26 0.78 6.01 -35.66
N PHE A 27 -0.26 5.74 -34.86
CA PHE A 27 -0.25 6.02 -33.41
C PHE A 27 0.90 5.31 -32.70
N GLU A 28 1.36 4.17 -33.21
CA GLU A 28 2.54 3.45 -32.73
C GLU A 28 3.86 4.21 -32.98
N GLU A 29 4.01 4.86 -34.14
CA GLU A 29 5.19 5.69 -34.43
C GLU A 29 5.20 6.98 -33.60
N GLU A 30 4.02 7.56 -33.33
CA GLU A 30 3.93 8.67 -32.38
C GLU A 30 4.25 8.22 -30.96
N LEU A 31 3.77 7.05 -30.52
CA LEU A 31 4.09 6.50 -29.21
C LEU A 31 5.59 6.25 -29.03
N GLU A 32 6.25 5.62 -30.01
CA GLU A 32 7.70 5.41 -30.02
C GLU A 32 8.45 6.74 -30.06
N ARG A 33 7.95 7.73 -30.81
CA ARG A 33 8.55 9.06 -30.88
C ARG A 33 8.43 9.80 -29.55
N TRP A 34 7.29 9.69 -28.85
CA TRP A 34 7.10 10.27 -27.53
C TRP A 34 7.93 9.54 -26.46
N ASP A 35 8.03 8.21 -26.52
CA ASP A 35 8.87 7.43 -25.61
C ASP A 35 10.36 7.75 -25.79
N LYS A 36 10.80 7.91 -27.05
CA LYS A 36 12.14 8.36 -27.41
C LYS A 36 12.41 9.82 -27.02
N TYR A 37 11.40 10.69 -27.12
CA TYR A 37 11.53 12.10 -26.72
C TYR A 37 11.59 12.23 -25.19
N TRP A 38 10.80 11.44 -24.47
CA TRP A 38 10.77 11.44 -23.01
C TRP A 38 12.04 10.82 -22.40
N THR A 39 12.59 9.78 -23.02
CA THR A 39 13.92 9.27 -22.67
C THR A 39 15.05 10.27 -22.99
N MET A 40 14.88 11.13 -23.99
CA MET A 40 15.87 12.14 -24.39
C MET A 40 15.80 13.44 -23.56
N ASP A 41 14.63 13.88 -23.09
CA ASP A 41 14.51 14.99 -22.11
C ASP A 41 14.76 14.52 -20.66
N SER A 42 14.61 13.23 -20.37
CA SER A 42 15.15 12.60 -19.16
C SER A 42 16.68 12.46 -19.20
N ALA A 43 17.31 12.65 -20.37
CA ALA A 43 18.76 12.49 -20.56
C ALA A 43 19.60 13.63 -19.97
N GLY A 44 19.02 14.48 -19.12
CA GLY A 44 19.76 15.26 -18.13
C GLY A 44 20.20 14.44 -16.90
N VAL A 45 19.64 13.25 -16.66
CA VAL A 45 20.00 12.37 -15.51
C VAL A 45 20.11 10.88 -15.88
N CYS A 46 19.98 10.48 -17.15
CA CYS A 46 20.33 9.11 -17.57
C CYS A 46 21.85 8.93 -17.68
N LYS A 47 22.53 8.76 -16.53
CA LYS A 47 23.82 8.06 -16.53
C LYS A 47 23.59 6.70 -17.19
N PHE A 48 24.46 6.30 -18.12
CA PHE A 48 24.46 4.99 -18.79
C PHE A 48 24.21 3.83 -17.78
N THR A 49 22.97 3.34 -17.64
CA THR A 49 22.57 2.33 -16.64
C THR A 49 22.14 0.99 -17.24
N GLY A 50 22.28 0.79 -18.55
CA GLY A 50 21.79 -0.42 -19.23
C GLY A 50 22.27 -1.73 -18.57
N THR A 51 23.53 -1.79 -18.13
CA THR A 51 24.06 -2.95 -17.39
C THR A 51 23.47 -3.11 -16.00
N LYS A 52 23.29 -2.01 -15.25
CA LYS A 52 22.71 -2.04 -13.90
C LYS A 52 21.23 -2.40 -13.88
N ASN A 53 20.48 -1.94 -14.88
CA ASN A 53 19.06 -2.27 -15.02
C ASN A 53 18.90 -3.76 -15.34
N ALA A 54 19.69 -4.28 -16.29
CA ALA A 54 19.69 -5.70 -16.64
C ALA A 54 20.11 -6.59 -15.44
N GLU A 55 21.12 -6.19 -14.67
CA GLU A 55 21.52 -6.89 -13.44
C GLU A 55 20.41 -6.89 -12.37
N THR A 56 19.71 -5.75 -12.21
CA THR A 56 18.58 -5.62 -11.28
C THR A 56 17.41 -6.48 -11.72
N GLU A 57 17.10 -6.51 -13.01
CA GLU A 57 16.05 -7.36 -13.59
C GLU A 57 16.36 -8.84 -13.42
N ALA A 58 17.60 -9.27 -13.69
CA ALA A 58 18.03 -10.64 -13.47
C ALA A 58 17.92 -11.05 -11.99
N THR A 59 18.33 -10.16 -11.08
CA THR A 59 18.18 -10.36 -9.63
C THR A 59 16.72 -10.47 -9.23
N ASN A 60 15.87 -9.57 -9.74
CA ASN A 60 14.44 -9.56 -9.50
C ASN A 60 13.76 -10.84 -10.01
N ALA A 61 14.18 -11.34 -11.18
CA ALA A 61 13.69 -12.60 -11.72
C ALA A 61 14.07 -13.80 -10.85
N LYS A 62 15.29 -13.84 -10.30
CA LYS A 62 15.71 -14.87 -9.33
C LYS A 62 14.87 -14.83 -8.06
N VAL A 63 14.65 -13.63 -7.49
CA VAL A 63 13.82 -13.46 -6.29
C VAL A 63 12.38 -13.90 -6.54
N ALA A 64 11.80 -13.53 -7.69
CA ALA A 64 10.47 -13.96 -8.09
C ALA A 64 10.38 -15.47 -8.27
N LYS A 65 11.37 -16.08 -8.91
CA LYS A 65 11.44 -17.54 -9.05
C LYS A 65 11.50 -18.23 -7.69
N PHE A 66 12.39 -17.78 -6.80
CA PHE A 66 12.50 -18.33 -5.45
C PHE A 66 11.19 -18.21 -4.66
N PHE A 67 10.51 -17.07 -4.76
CA PHE A 67 9.21 -16.87 -4.14
C PHE A 67 8.18 -17.91 -4.63
N GLU A 68 8.05 -18.09 -5.95
CA GLU A 68 7.09 -19.05 -6.53
C GLU A 68 7.42 -20.50 -6.20
N GLU A 69 8.70 -20.85 -6.06
CA GLU A 69 9.15 -22.19 -5.69
C GLU A 69 8.94 -22.51 -4.20
N THR A 70 8.80 -21.49 -3.35
CA THR A 70 8.79 -21.65 -1.89
C THR A 70 7.51 -21.23 -1.19
N ILE A 71 6.63 -20.49 -1.87
CA ILE A 71 5.31 -20.13 -1.34
C ILE A 71 4.45 -21.37 -1.16
N GLU A 72 3.77 -21.46 -0.02
CA GLU A 72 2.93 -22.58 0.34
C GLU A 72 1.58 -22.08 0.89
N LYS A 73 0.46 -22.50 0.28
CA LYS A 73 -0.88 -22.29 0.87
C LYS A 73 -1.15 -23.43 1.86
N ARG A 74 -1.24 -23.10 3.14
CA ARG A 74 -1.73 -24.00 4.20
C ARG A 74 -3.17 -23.65 4.59
N GLU A 75 -3.79 -24.45 5.45
CA GLU A 75 -5.19 -24.25 5.88
C GLU A 75 -5.42 -22.87 6.50
N ASP A 76 -4.42 -22.32 7.20
CA ASP A 76 -4.55 -21.07 7.92
C ASP A 76 -4.03 -19.85 7.12
N GLY A 77 -3.31 -20.05 6.00
CA GLY A 77 -2.89 -18.98 5.11
C GLY A 77 -1.62 -19.28 4.29
N TYR A 78 -1.03 -18.24 3.69
CA TYR A 78 0.19 -18.36 2.89
C TYR A 78 1.46 -18.26 3.73
N TYR A 79 2.34 -19.23 3.55
CA TYR A 79 3.68 -19.27 4.12
C TYR A 79 4.72 -18.91 3.06
N ILE A 80 5.61 -17.99 3.39
CA ILE A 80 6.68 -17.53 2.50
C ILE A 80 8.06 -17.72 3.12
N ARG A 81 9.08 -17.71 2.27
CA ARG A 81 10.50 -17.71 2.63
C ARG A 81 11.14 -16.36 2.38
N PHE A 82 12.16 -16.04 3.16
CA PHE A 82 12.98 -14.85 2.93
C PHE A 82 14.00 -15.07 1.80
N PRO A 83 14.05 -14.17 0.80
CA PRO A 83 15.01 -14.27 -0.30
C PRO A 83 16.37 -13.68 0.13
N TYR A 84 17.21 -14.52 0.75
CA TYR A 84 18.58 -14.13 1.11
C TYR A 84 19.44 -13.84 -0.12
N LYS A 85 20.34 -12.86 0.00
CA LYS A 85 21.31 -12.53 -1.04
C LYS A 85 22.37 -13.61 -1.16
N GLU A 86 22.75 -13.93 -2.39
CA GLU A 86 23.84 -14.85 -2.68
C GLU A 86 25.15 -14.31 -2.07
N ASN A 87 25.92 -15.16 -1.37
CA ASN A 87 27.21 -14.82 -0.75
C ASN A 87 27.18 -13.64 0.24
N HIS A 88 26.05 -13.39 0.93
CA HIS A 88 26.02 -12.36 1.96
C HIS A 88 27.00 -12.69 3.12
N PRO A 89 27.63 -11.69 3.76
CA PRO A 89 28.41 -11.93 4.97
C PRO A 89 27.53 -12.57 6.05
N GLN A 90 28.14 -13.34 6.96
CA GLN A 90 27.38 -13.99 8.03
C GLN A 90 26.57 -12.95 8.82
N LEU A 91 25.24 -13.15 8.91
CA LEU A 91 24.38 -12.28 9.69
C LEU A 91 24.66 -12.52 11.18
N PRO A 92 25.16 -11.52 11.93
CA PRO A 92 25.40 -11.67 13.36
C PRO A 92 24.09 -11.77 14.13
N THR A 93 24.14 -12.24 15.38
CA THR A 93 22.91 -12.38 16.18
C THR A 93 22.28 -11.06 16.58
N ASN A 94 23.04 -9.96 16.69
CA ASN A 94 22.58 -8.66 17.18
C ASN A 94 21.94 -8.65 18.59
N LYS A 95 22.03 -9.74 19.35
CA LYS A 95 21.39 -9.86 20.68
C LYS A 95 21.81 -8.75 21.65
N ALA A 96 23.09 -8.38 21.66
CA ALA A 96 23.60 -7.34 22.55
C ALA A 96 23.07 -5.92 22.19
N ILE A 97 22.89 -5.61 20.89
CA ILE A 97 22.25 -4.35 20.46
C ILE A 97 20.79 -4.33 20.90
N ALA A 98 20.08 -5.44 20.67
CA ALA A 98 18.68 -5.57 21.07
C ALA A 98 18.51 -5.41 22.59
N LEU A 99 19.37 -6.02 23.38
CA LEU A 99 19.35 -5.91 24.84
C LEU A 99 19.64 -4.48 25.32
N LYS A 100 20.65 -3.81 24.74
CA LYS A 100 20.97 -2.42 25.07
C LYS A 100 19.79 -1.49 24.77
N ARG A 101 19.18 -1.64 23.60
CA ARG A 101 18.01 -0.84 23.20
C ARG A 101 16.79 -1.14 24.06
N LEU A 102 16.53 -2.40 24.42
CA LEU A 102 15.47 -2.78 25.35
C LEU A 102 15.63 -2.08 26.70
N ARG A 103 16.85 -2.05 27.26
CA ARG A 103 17.13 -1.34 28.51
C ARG A 103 16.76 0.14 28.41
N THR A 104 17.21 0.81 27.35
CA THR A 104 16.88 2.22 27.10
C THR A 104 15.37 2.44 26.95
N VAL A 105 14.68 1.57 26.20
CA VAL A 105 13.22 1.64 26.03
C VAL A 105 12.50 1.53 27.38
N LEU A 106 12.86 0.57 28.23
CA LEU A 106 12.25 0.41 29.55
C LEU A 106 12.55 1.60 30.47
N GLU A 107 13.78 2.11 30.49
CA GLU A 107 14.16 3.31 31.26
C GLU A 107 13.35 4.54 30.84
N THR A 108 13.07 4.68 29.54
CA THR A 108 12.24 5.77 29.02
C THR A 108 10.77 5.56 29.34
N LEU A 109 10.21 4.38 29.08
CA LEU A 109 8.79 4.09 29.28
C LEU A 109 8.38 4.11 30.76
N ARG A 110 9.27 3.70 31.68
CA ARG A 110 9.02 3.78 33.14
C ARG A 110 8.78 5.20 33.66
N LYS A 111 9.21 6.23 32.93
CA LYS A 111 8.91 7.63 33.26
C LYS A 111 7.44 7.99 33.01
N THR A 112 6.72 7.18 32.24
CA THR A 112 5.31 7.40 31.90
C THR A 112 4.54 6.09 31.98
N PRO A 113 3.99 5.74 33.17
CA PRO A 113 3.38 4.43 33.43
C PRO A 113 2.29 4.04 32.42
N GLN A 114 1.47 4.99 31.97
CA GLN A 114 0.45 4.72 30.96
C GLN A 114 1.06 4.21 29.65
N LEU A 115 2.13 4.84 29.16
CA LEU A 115 2.79 4.42 27.92
C LEU A 115 3.48 3.06 28.05
N LEU A 116 4.01 2.74 29.24
CA LEU A 116 4.58 1.42 29.51
C LEU A 116 3.51 0.33 29.44
N ASN A 117 2.34 0.57 30.02
CA ASN A 117 1.22 -0.36 29.98
C ASN A 117 0.68 -0.52 28.56
N ASP A 118 0.46 0.59 27.83
CA ASP A 118 0.03 0.55 26.42
C ASP A 118 1.01 -0.25 25.54
N TYR A 119 2.31 -0.15 25.83
CA TYR A 119 3.37 -0.88 25.11
C TYR A 119 3.33 -2.38 25.41
N ASP A 120 3.17 -2.75 26.68
CA ASP A 120 3.05 -4.14 27.12
C ASP A 120 1.77 -4.80 26.59
N GLU A 121 0.64 -4.10 26.66
CA GLU A 121 -0.64 -4.54 26.08
C GLU A 121 -0.52 -4.81 24.58
N THR A 122 0.25 -3.98 23.86
CA THR A 122 0.49 -4.21 22.43
C THR A 122 1.22 -5.53 22.17
N PHE A 123 2.20 -5.91 23.01
CA PHE A 123 2.87 -7.20 22.87
C PHE A 123 1.96 -8.38 23.24
N ARG A 124 1.21 -8.26 24.34
CA ARG A 124 0.23 -9.29 24.74
C ARG A 124 -0.79 -9.54 23.65
N ALA A 125 -1.35 -8.47 23.06
CA ALA A 125 -2.28 -8.58 21.94
C ALA A 125 -1.63 -9.22 20.70
N GLN A 126 -0.34 -9.01 20.43
CA GLN A 126 0.36 -9.67 19.33
C GLN A 126 0.59 -11.17 19.59
N GLN A 127 0.81 -11.57 20.83
CA GLN A 127 0.92 -12.97 21.22
C GLN A 127 -0.43 -13.69 21.11
N GLU A 128 -1.50 -13.09 21.62
CA GLU A 128 -2.86 -13.64 21.55
C GLU A 128 -3.30 -13.88 20.10
N ASN A 129 -2.93 -12.98 19.19
CA ASN A 129 -3.20 -13.12 17.75
C ASN A 129 -2.21 -14.05 17.02
N SER A 130 -1.35 -14.78 17.74
CA SER A 130 -0.34 -15.69 17.19
C SER A 130 0.60 -15.04 16.16
N VAL A 131 0.78 -13.71 16.21
CA VAL A 131 1.70 -12.95 15.36
C VAL A 131 3.14 -13.14 15.83
N THR A 132 3.31 -13.38 17.12
CA THR A 132 4.58 -13.65 17.77
C THR A 132 4.47 -14.89 18.64
N GLY A 133 5.57 -15.64 18.77
CA GLY A 133 5.65 -16.79 19.66
C GLY A 133 6.85 -16.64 20.61
N GLU A 134 6.66 -17.01 21.88
CA GLU A 134 7.75 -17.18 22.83
C GLU A 134 8.63 -18.36 22.39
N ILE A 135 9.95 -18.19 22.50
CA ILE A 135 10.89 -19.27 22.21
C ILE A 135 11.22 -19.99 23.51
N GLU A 136 10.82 -21.26 23.59
CA GLU A 136 11.39 -22.16 24.59
C GLU A 136 12.83 -22.48 24.21
N SER A 137 13.74 -22.32 25.18
CA SER A 137 15.21 -22.34 25.05
C SER A 137 15.80 -23.57 24.34
N SER A 138 15.00 -24.62 24.13
CA SER A 138 15.38 -25.94 23.63
C SER A 138 15.11 -26.19 22.14
N SER A 139 14.52 -25.23 21.40
CA SER A 139 13.94 -25.50 20.06
C SER A 139 14.57 -24.68 18.91
N LEU A 140 15.90 -24.71 18.79
CA LEU A 140 16.53 -24.25 17.55
C LEU A 140 16.26 -25.27 16.45
N ALA A 141 15.64 -24.85 15.35
CA ALA A 141 15.63 -25.64 14.13
C ALA A 141 17.07 -25.75 13.61
N ASP A 142 17.48 -26.94 13.22
CA ASP A 142 18.83 -27.18 12.70
C ASP A 142 19.09 -26.29 11.46
N GLY A 143 20.21 -25.56 11.46
CA GLY A 143 20.56 -24.62 10.39
C GLY A 143 19.85 -23.26 10.39
N ALA A 144 19.02 -22.93 11.39
CA ALA A 144 18.33 -21.63 11.43
C ALA A 144 19.30 -20.47 11.69
N VAL A 145 19.23 -19.43 10.86
CA VAL A 145 19.94 -18.17 11.10
C VAL A 145 19.24 -17.44 12.25
N VAL A 146 20.00 -17.09 13.29
CA VAL A 146 19.47 -16.42 14.48
C VAL A 146 19.84 -14.94 14.44
N HIS A 147 18.84 -14.05 14.49
CA HIS A 147 19.05 -12.60 14.50
C HIS A 147 17.99 -11.89 15.35
N TYR A 148 18.43 -10.89 16.11
CA TYR A 148 17.61 -10.09 17.00
C TYR A 148 17.39 -8.68 16.44
N ILE A 149 16.13 -8.34 16.22
CA ILE A 149 15.67 -7.04 15.77
C ILE A 149 15.28 -6.20 16.99
N PRO A 150 15.97 -5.09 17.27
CA PRO A 150 15.54 -4.17 18.33
C PRO A 150 14.25 -3.45 17.98
N HIS A 151 13.55 -2.98 19.01
CA HIS A 151 12.32 -2.20 18.86
C HIS A 151 12.37 -0.91 19.67
N GLN A 152 11.48 0.02 19.33
CA GLN A 152 11.31 1.30 20.03
C GLN A 152 9.89 1.84 19.89
N PRO A 153 9.41 2.66 20.85
CA PRO A 153 8.13 3.35 20.74
C PRO A 153 8.23 4.53 19.76
N VAL A 154 7.21 4.66 18.89
CA VAL A 154 6.92 5.87 18.14
C VAL A 154 5.61 6.43 18.65
N ILE A 155 5.67 7.63 19.22
CA ILE A 155 4.53 8.31 19.83
C ILE A 155 4.05 9.36 18.83
N THR A 156 2.79 9.25 18.42
CA THR A 156 2.13 10.25 17.57
C THR A 156 0.92 10.81 18.31
N PRO A 157 1.14 11.81 19.20
CA PRO A 157 0.11 12.28 20.14
C PRO A 157 -1.10 12.92 19.46
N HIS A 158 -0.94 13.41 18.23
CA HIS A 158 -1.99 14.09 17.46
C HIS A 158 -2.81 13.15 16.55
N LYS A 159 -2.59 11.83 16.58
CA LYS A 159 -3.38 10.87 15.79
C LYS A 159 -4.51 10.28 16.64
N GLU A 160 -5.72 10.33 16.11
CA GLU A 160 -6.92 9.78 16.77
C GLU A 160 -6.88 8.27 16.98
N THR A 161 -6.25 7.52 16.05
CA THR A 161 -6.37 6.05 15.99
C THR A 161 -5.23 5.25 16.60
N THR A 162 -4.02 5.79 16.75
CA THR A 162 -2.91 5.07 17.45
C THR A 162 -1.90 6.07 18.01
N ARG A 163 -2.01 6.35 19.32
CA ARG A 163 -1.10 7.26 20.02
C ARG A 163 0.31 6.68 20.21
N LEU A 164 0.43 5.35 20.25
CA LEU A 164 1.68 4.61 20.40
C LEU A 164 1.79 3.53 19.32
N ARG A 165 2.97 3.39 18.71
CA ARG A 165 3.29 2.29 17.78
C ARG A 165 4.65 1.70 18.12
N ILE A 166 4.76 0.38 18.09
CA ILE A 166 6.03 -0.33 18.23
C ILE A 166 6.70 -0.41 16.86
N VAL A 167 7.93 0.05 16.75
CA VAL A 167 8.72 -0.01 15.52
C VAL A 167 9.92 -0.91 15.73
N PHE A 168 10.04 -1.92 14.87
CA PHE A 168 11.20 -2.80 14.79
C PHE A 168 12.22 -2.23 13.80
N ASP A 169 13.49 -2.23 14.17
CA ASP A 169 14.58 -1.71 13.36
C ASP A 169 15.44 -2.85 12.81
N ALA A 170 15.02 -3.39 11.67
CA ALA A 170 15.73 -4.43 10.93
C ALA A 170 17.01 -3.94 10.22
N SER A 171 17.28 -2.64 10.28
CA SER A 171 18.52 -2.04 9.79
C SER A 171 19.57 -1.88 10.89
N ALA A 172 19.25 -2.22 12.15
CA ALA A 172 20.22 -2.19 13.24
C ALA A 172 21.35 -3.20 12.98
N HIS A 173 22.60 -2.77 13.15
CA HIS A 173 23.79 -3.61 13.02
C HIS A 173 24.95 -3.01 13.84
N PHE A 174 25.96 -3.85 14.10
CA PHE A 174 27.26 -3.38 14.56
C PHE A 174 28.04 -2.77 13.40
N GLU A 175 29.02 -1.93 13.70
CA GLU A 175 29.98 -1.45 12.71
C GLU A 175 30.60 -2.64 11.95
N ASP A 176 30.76 -2.49 10.64
CA ASP A 176 31.28 -3.50 9.71
C ASP A 176 30.53 -4.85 9.67
N SER A 177 29.31 -4.91 10.20
CA SER A 177 28.45 -6.10 10.16
C SER A 177 27.16 -5.85 9.38
N PRO A 178 26.62 -6.83 8.62
CA PRO A 178 25.37 -6.61 7.90
C PRO A 178 24.16 -6.58 8.83
N SER A 179 23.16 -5.79 8.49
CA SER A 179 21.81 -5.87 9.08
C SER A 179 20.94 -6.92 8.37
N LEU A 180 19.77 -7.23 8.93
CA LEU A 180 18.82 -8.13 8.28
C LEU A 180 18.38 -7.57 6.91
N ASN A 181 18.15 -6.27 6.81
CA ASN A 181 17.82 -5.64 5.53
C ASN A 181 18.96 -5.72 4.50
N ASP A 182 20.22 -5.78 4.94
CA ASP A 182 21.37 -5.88 4.03
C ASP A 182 21.53 -7.27 3.43
N VAL A 183 21.14 -8.31 4.16
CA VAL A 183 21.26 -9.70 3.69
C VAL A 183 20.05 -10.19 2.91
N LEU A 184 18.92 -9.46 2.92
CA LEU A 184 17.71 -9.79 2.18
C LEU A 184 17.62 -9.02 0.86
N HIS A 185 17.20 -9.69 -0.20
CA HIS A 185 16.78 -9.00 -1.42
C HIS A 185 15.47 -8.25 -1.15
N GLN A 186 15.41 -6.98 -1.54
CA GLN A 186 14.17 -6.19 -1.50
C GLN A 186 13.08 -6.77 -2.42
N GLY A 187 13.51 -7.41 -3.51
CA GLY A 187 12.62 -7.93 -4.56
C GLY A 187 12.10 -6.83 -5.51
N PRO A 188 11.40 -7.24 -6.58
CA PRO A 188 10.77 -6.33 -7.53
C PRO A 188 9.80 -5.34 -6.86
N LEU A 189 9.73 -4.14 -7.41
CA LEU A 189 8.68 -3.18 -7.04
C LEU A 189 7.35 -3.64 -7.65
N ILE A 190 6.41 -4.10 -6.82
CA ILE A 190 5.08 -4.57 -7.25
C ILE A 190 4.00 -3.48 -7.14
N LEU A 191 4.30 -2.35 -6.49
CA LEU A 191 3.32 -1.28 -6.33
C LEU A 191 2.99 -0.63 -7.68
N PRO A 192 1.70 -0.48 -8.03
CA PRO A 192 1.31 0.27 -9.21
C PRO A 192 1.81 1.70 -9.13
N GLU A 193 2.02 2.29 -10.31
CA GLU A 193 2.34 3.70 -10.42
C GLU A 193 1.19 4.54 -9.85
N LEU A 194 1.50 5.36 -8.84
CA LEU A 194 0.51 6.13 -8.11
C LEU A 194 -0.34 6.98 -9.07
N TYR A 195 0.25 7.63 -10.06
CA TYR A 195 -0.50 8.43 -11.03
C TYR A 195 -1.45 7.59 -11.88
N ALA A 196 -1.04 6.39 -12.30
CA ALA A 196 -1.86 5.50 -13.10
C ALA A 196 -3.07 5.01 -12.30
N MET A 197 -2.86 4.67 -11.02
CA MET A 197 -3.95 4.34 -10.09
C MET A 197 -4.90 5.53 -9.89
N LEU A 198 -4.38 6.74 -9.69
CA LEU A 198 -5.20 7.95 -9.52
C LEU A 198 -6.02 8.29 -10.79
N LEU A 199 -5.47 8.03 -11.98
CA LEU A 199 -6.19 8.19 -13.24
C LEU A 199 -7.31 7.16 -13.39
N ARG A 200 -7.04 5.87 -13.14
CA ARG A 200 -8.07 4.81 -13.13
C ARG A 200 -9.17 5.08 -12.13
N PHE A 201 -8.84 5.62 -10.94
CA PHE A 201 -9.82 6.04 -9.93
C PHE A 201 -10.78 7.13 -10.43
N ARG A 202 -10.36 7.98 -11.38
CA ARG A 202 -11.17 9.11 -11.88
C ARG A 202 -12.19 8.73 -12.95
N ILE A 203 -11.92 7.69 -13.73
CA ILE A 203 -12.70 7.38 -14.93
C ILE A 203 -14.12 6.89 -14.59
N PRO A 204 -14.33 5.88 -13.71
CA PRO A 204 -15.65 5.28 -13.54
C PRO A 204 -16.57 6.08 -12.60
N LYS A 205 -17.88 5.96 -12.85
CA LYS A 205 -18.92 6.71 -12.14
C LYS A 205 -19.05 6.33 -10.67
N PHE A 206 -18.84 5.05 -10.33
CA PHE A 206 -18.95 4.53 -8.98
C PHE A 206 -17.63 3.91 -8.54
N VAL A 207 -17.21 4.18 -7.31
CA VAL A 207 -16.01 3.61 -6.72
C VAL A 207 -16.26 3.24 -5.28
N ILE A 208 -15.57 2.19 -4.87
CA ILE A 208 -15.48 1.76 -3.50
C ILE A 208 -14.01 1.56 -3.12
N ILE A 209 -13.64 2.01 -1.92
CA ILE A 209 -12.29 1.84 -1.34
C ILE A 209 -12.43 1.03 -0.05
N SER A 210 -11.48 0.14 0.21
CA SER A 210 -11.40 -0.62 1.47
C SER A 210 -9.98 -0.72 2.02
N ASP A 211 -9.87 -0.85 3.34
CA ASP A 211 -8.65 -1.18 4.07
C ASP A 211 -8.47 -2.70 4.15
N VAL A 212 -7.26 -3.19 3.87
CA VAL A 212 -6.80 -4.55 4.11
C VAL A 212 -6.26 -4.61 5.53
N GLU A 213 -7.02 -5.25 6.43
CA GLU A 213 -6.67 -5.26 7.84
C GLU A 213 -5.31 -5.91 8.10
N LYS A 214 -4.36 -5.09 8.57
CA LYS A 214 -3.02 -5.53 8.99
C LYS A 214 -2.33 -6.40 7.91
N ALA A 215 -2.39 -5.98 6.65
CA ALA A 215 -2.05 -6.80 5.47
C ALA A 215 -0.76 -7.62 5.60
N PHE A 216 0.35 -7.00 6.03
CA PHE A 216 1.62 -7.70 6.24
C PHE A 216 1.56 -8.84 7.26
N LEU A 217 0.79 -8.66 8.34
CA LEU A 217 0.65 -9.66 9.39
C LEU A 217 -0.26 -10.84 8.97
N GLN A 218 -0.90 -10.77 7.81
CA GLN A 218 -1.66 -11.88 7.24
C GLN A 218 -0.75 -12.88 6.50
N VAL A 219 0.42 -12.42 6.03
CA VAL A 219 1.42 -13.27 5.37
C VAL A 219 2.30 -13.94 6.42
N ARG A 220 2.40 -15.27 6.34
CA ARG A 220 3.09 -16.08 7.34
C ARG A 220 4.52 -16.34 6.95
N LEU A 221 5.40 -16.36 7.95
CA LEU A 221 6.80 -16.68 7.77
C LEU A 221 7.02 -18.18 8.03
N HIS A 222 7.68 -18.85 7.08
CA HIS A 222 8.06 -20.24 7.22
C HIS A 222 8.97 -20.45 8.45
N GLU A 223 8.81 -21.59 9.12
CA GLU A 223 9.41 -21.90 10.42
C GLU A 223 10.92 -21.67 10.48
N ILE A 224 11.63 -22.11 9.45
CA ILE A 224 13.10 -22.00 9.30
C ILE A 224 13.63 -20.55 9.25
N ASP A 225 12.82 -19.58 8.82
CA ASP A 225 13.27 -18.18 8.70
C ASP A 225 12.85 -17.35 9.92
N ARG A 226 11.95 -17.86 10.78
CA ARG A 226 11.39 -17.11 11.93
C ARG A 226 12.45 -16.62 12.90
N ASP A 227 13.51 -17.41 13.09
CA ASP A 227 14.58 -17.08 14.04
C ASP A 227 15.47 -15.91 13.61
N THR A 228 15.32 -15.42 12.37
CA THR A 228 15.94 -14.15 11.95
C THR A 228 15.18 -12.91 12.42
N THR A 229 13.99 -13.09 12.98
CA THR A 229 13.10 -12.00 13.41
C THR A 229 12.90 -11.98 14.92
N ARG A 230 13.89 -12.45 15.69
CA ARG A 230 13.77 -12.47 17.15
C ARG A 230 13.74 -11.06 17.73
N PHE A 231 13.11 -10.90 18.87
CA PHE A 231 13.19 -9.68 19.65
C PHE A 231 13.08 -9.99 21.14
N LEU A 232 13.45 -9.03 21.98
CA LEU A 232 13.45 -9.18 23.43
C LEU A 232 12.34 -8.35 24.06
N TRP A 233 11.66 -8.91 25.05
CA TRP A 233 10.78 -8.15 25.94
C TRP A 233 10.90 -8.71 27.37
N VAL A 234 10.00 -8.36 28.27
CA VAL A 234 10.01 -8.77 29.68
C VAL A 234 8.72 -9.50 30.05
N ARG A 235 8.78 -10.43 31.02
CA ARG A 235 7.58 -11.09 31.58
C ARG A 235 6.75 -10.11 32.39
N ASP A 236 7.43 -9.30 33.19
CA ASP A 236 6.83 -8.27 34.03
C ASP A 236 7.60 -6.95 33.87
N VAL A 237 6.88 -5.91 33.45
CA VAL A 237 7.41 -4.56 33.25
C VAL A 237 7.80 -3.85 34.55
N HIS A 238 7.24 -4.30 35.68
CA HIS A 238 7.49 -3.78 37.03
C HIS A 238 8.72 -4.42 37.70
N GLU A 239 9.14 -5.60 37.24
CA GLU A 239 10.32 -6.29 37.74
C GLU A 239 11.63 -5.74 37.14
N PRO A 240 12.79 -5.91 37.81
CA PRO A 240 14.07 -5.46 37.26
C PRO A 240 14.43 -6.23 35.99
N LEU A 241 15.25 -5.60 35.14
CA LEU A 241 15.75 -6.21 33.91
C LEU A 241 16.88 -7.20 34.26
N ASN A 242 16.53 -8.47 34.48
CA ASN A 242 17.44 -9.57 34.75
C ASN A 242 17.18 -10.74 33.77
N GLU A 243 18.03 -11.77 33.80
CA GLU A 243 17.93 -12.90 32.87
C GLU A 243 16.62 -13.70 33.00
N GLU A 244 16.03 -13.74 34.19
CA GLU A 244 14.78 -14.47 34.46
C GLU A 244 13.55 -13.74 33.90
N ASN A 245 13.58 -12.40 33.94
CA ASN A 245 12.52 -11.55 33.44
C ASN A 245 12.61 -11.32 31.92
N ILE A 246 13.79 -11.40 31.32
CA ILE A 246 13.95 -11.23 29.87
C ILE A 246 13.41 -12.45 29.12
N VAL A 247 12.55 -12.18 28.14
CA VAL A 247 11.98 -13.21 27.25
C VAL A 247 12.38 -12.95 25.81
N THR A 248 12.63 -14.03 25.08
CA THR A 248 12.83 -13.98 23.62
C THR A 248 11.56 -14.35 22.89
N PHE A 249 11.13 -13.46 22.00
CA PHE A 249 10.04 -13.69 21.06
C PHE A 249 10.58 -13.77 19.63
N ARG A 250 9.78 -14.32 18.72
CA ARG A 250 10.00 -14.26 17.27
C ARG A 250 8.69 -14.01 16.54
N PHE A 251 8.77 -13.45 15.34
CA PHE A 251 7.60 -13.32 14.49
C PHE A 251 7.28 -14.63 13.76
N THR A 252 5.99 -14.90 13.63
CA THR A 252 5.43 -15.98 12.80
C THR A 252 4.87 -15.44 11.48
N ARG A 253 4.88 -14.11 11.33
CA ARG A 253 4.33 -13.33 10.21
C ARG A 253 5.38 -12.39 9.65
N VAL A 254 5.18 -11.94 8.42
CA VAL A 254 6.01 -10.89 7.82
C VAL A 254 5.75 -9.58 8.55
N THR A 255 6.82 -8.95 9.04
CA THR A 255 6.72 -7.71 9.81
C THR A 255 6.87 -6.47 8.96
N PHE A 256 6.39 -5.36 9.49
CA PHE A 256 6.73 -4.05 8.94
C PHE A 256 8.22 -3.76 9.13
N ARG A 257 8.80 -2.93 8.26
CA ARG A 257 10.20 -2.44 8.28
C ARG A 257 11.28 -3.39 7.75
N LEU A 258 10.92 -4.58 7.26
CA LEU A 258 11.81 -5.26 6.32
C LEU A 258 11.65 -4.64 4.94
N ASN A 259 12.76 -4.38 4.26
CA ASN A 259 12.75 -3.86 2.89
C ASN A 259 11.98 -4.77 1.92
N VAL A 260 12.00 -6.07 2.17
CA VAL A 260 11.36 -7.12 1.36
C VAL A 260 9.86 -7.29 1.63
N SER A 261 9.34 -6.78 2.75
CA SER A 261 7.92 -7.00 3.13
C SER A 261 6.91 -6.51 2.09
N PRO A 262 7.06 -5.32 1.46
CA PRO A 262 6.13 -4.85 0.42
C PRO A 262 6.06 -5.80 -0.77
N TYR A 263 7.22 -6.30 -1.20
CA TYR A 263 7.30 -7.27 -2.27
C TYR A 263 6.58 -8.57 -1.90
N LEU A 264 6.84 -9.13 -0.71
CA LEU A 264 6.24 -10.40 -0.28
C LEU A 264 4.72 -10.33 -0.17
N LEU A 265 4.18 -9.21 0.35
CA LEU A 265 2.74 -8.99 0.41
C LEU A 265 2.13 -8.93 -1.01
N GLY A 266 2.69 -8.09 -1.88
CA GLY A 266 2.21 -7.94 -3.25
C GLY A 266 2.31 -9.23 -4.07
N ALA A 267 3.43 -9.95 -3.94
CA ALA A 267 3.66 -11.22 -4.60
C ALA A 267 2.69 -12.30 -4.13
N THR A 268 2.34 -12.32 -2.84
CA THR A 268 1.33 -13.25 -2.28
C THR A 268 -0.05 -12.99 -2.87
N ILE A 269 -0.46 -11.72 -2.92
CA ILE A 269 -1.74 -11.32 -3.54
C ILE A 269 -1.74 -11.69 -5.04
N HIS A 270 -0.68 -11.34 -5.77
CA HIS A 270 -0.56 -11.66 -7.20
C HIS A 270 -0.60 -13.17 -7.47
N HIS A 271 0.10 -13.96 -6.66
CA HIS A 271 0.12 -15.41 -6.75
C HIS A 271 -1.30 -15.96 -6.58
N HIS A 272 -2.03 -15.51 -5.56
CA HIS A 272 -3.40 -15.95 -5.31
C HIS A 272 -4.37 -15.57 -6.43
N LEU A 273 -4.30 -14.31 -6.90
CA LEU A 273 -5.13 -13.83 -8.00
C LEU A 273 -4.93 -14.65 -9.28
N ARG A 274 -3.70 -15.10 -9.54
CA ARG A 274 -3.38 -15.94 -10.71
C ARG A 274 -3.80 -17.40 -10.52
N SER A 275 -3.70 -17.95 -9.31
CA SER A 275 -3.86 -19.40 -9.07
C SER A 275 -5.27 -19.82 -8.65
N ALA A 276 -6.03 -18.94 -7.99
CA ALA A 276 -7.30 -19.29 -7.36
C ALA A 276 -8.51 -18.52 -7.89
N VAL A 277 -8.31 -17.36 -8.52
CA VAL A 277 -9.41 -16.48 -8.95
C VAL A 277 -9.79 -16.74 -10.40
N ARG A 278 -11.07 -17.03 -10.65
CA ARG A 278 -11.61 -17.30 -12.00
C ARG A 278 -11.98 -16.03 -12.76
N ASN A 279 -12.41 -14.99 -12.05
CA ASN A 279 -12.76 -13.71 -12.65
C ASN A 279 -11.49 -12.93 -12.98
N GLU A 280 -10.92 -13.17 -14.16
CA GLU A 280 -9.67 -12.52 -14.60
C GLU A 280 -9.80 -10.99 -14.66
N GLY A 281 -10.98 -10.47 -14.98
CA GLY A 281 -11.24 -9.03 -15.03
C GLY A 281 -11.09 -8.38 -13.65
N LEU A 282 -11.75 -8.94 -12.64
CA LEU A 282 -11.61 -8.45 -11.26
C LEU A 282 -10.21 -8.73 -10.71
N ALA A 283 -9.61 -9.88 -11.01
CA ALA A 283 -8.25 -10.19 -10.59
C ALA A 283 -7.23 -9.16 -11.12
N ASN A 284 -7.33 -8.79 -12.39
CA ASN A 284 -6.49 -7.74 -12.97
C ASN A 284 -6.78 -6.37 -12.35
N GLU A 285 -8.04 -6.03 -12.08
CA GLU A 285 -8.39 -4.77 -11.40
C GLU A 285 -7.79 -4.71 -9.98
N ILE A 286 -7.89 -5.80 -9.20
CA ILE A 286 -7.29 -5.89 -7.86
C ILE A 286 -5.76 -5.79 -7.92
N LYS A 287 -5.14 -6.33 -8.96
CA LYS A 287 -3.69 -6.29 -9.19
C LYS A 287 -3.20 -4.87 -9.51
N GLU A 288 -3.97 -4.09 -10.27
CA GLU A 288 -3.58 -2.76 -10.73
C GLU A 288 -3.94 -1.63 -9.76
N ASN A 289 -4.86 -1.87 -8.81
CA ASN A 289 -5.37 -0.86 -7.89
C ASN A 289 -5.13 -1.11 -6.37
N PRO A 290 -4.12 -1.88 -5.91
CA PRO A 290 -3.74 -1.88 -4.51
C PRO A 290 -2.77 -0.73 -4.21
N TYR A 291 -2.99 -0.06 -3.10
CA TYR A 291 -2.02 0.87 -2.52
C TYR A 291 -1.68 0.46 -1.10
N VAL A 292 -0.59 -0.30 -0.97
CA VAL A 292 -0.10 -0.84 0.31
C VAL A 292 -1.21 -1.63 1.03
N ASP A 293 -1.97 -0.95 1.90
CA ASP A 293 -3.06 -1.52 2.69
C ASP A 293 -4.45 -1.13 2.16
N ASN A 294 -4.59 -0.38 1.06
CA ASN A 294 -5.89 -0.03 0.48
C ASN A 294 -6.16 -0.77 -0.84
N LEU A 295 -7.41 -1.13 -1.08
CA LEU A 295 -7.92 -1.61 -2.36
C LEU A 295 -8.94 -0.62 -2.92
N ILE A 296 -8.79 -0.26 -4.19
CA ILE A 296 -9.72 0.60 -4.91
C ILE A 296 -10.38 -0.23 -6.01
N LEU A 297 -11.71 -0.23 -6.04
CA LEU A 297 -12.52 -0.86 -7.09
C LEU A 297 -13.50 0.13 -7.68
N SER A 298 -13.81 -0.06 -8.95
CA SER A 298 -14.52 0.93 -9.75
C SER A 298 -15.45 0.28 -10.77
N ALA A 299 -16.57 0.93 -11.07
CA ALA A 299 -17.58 0.38 -11.97
C ALA A 299 -18.49 1.47 -12.57
N ALA A 300 -19.20 1.09 -13.63
CA ALA A 300 -20.14 1.98 -14.31
C ALA A 300 -21.50 2.07 -13.59
N THR A 301 -21.83 1.05 -12.78
CA THR A 301 -23.09 0.97 -12.05
C THR A 301 -22.90 0.63 -10.57
N THR A 302 -23.87 1.03 -9.74
CA THR A 302 -23.97 0.66 -8.32
C THR A 302 -23.99 -0.86 -8.14
N ALA A 303 -24.79 -1.58 -8.94
CA ALA A 303 -24.91 -3.03 -8.84
C ALA A 303 -23.56 -3.72 -9.07
N GLU A 304 -22.87 -3.37 -10.16
CA GLU A 304 -21.53 -3.90 -10.48
C GLU A 304 -20.51 -3.56 -9.39
N THR A 305 -20.55 -2.33 -8.84
CA THR A 305 -19.65 -1.94 -7.74
C THR A 305 -19.84 -2.82 -6.51
N SER A 306 -21.10 -3.12 -6.16
CA SER A 306 -21.41 -4.00 -5.04
C SER A 306 -20.98 -5.44 -5.29
N GLU A 307 -21.21 -5.97 -6.49
CA GLU A 307 -20.79 -7.31 -6.86
C GLU A 307 -19.28 -7.47 -6.78
N LYS A 308 -18.53 -6.51 -7.35
CA LYS A 308 -17.06 -6.46 -7.24
C LYS A 308 -16.59 -6.39 -5.79
N ALA A 309 -17.23 -5.58 -4.95
CA ALA A 309 -16.86 -5.47 -3.54
C ALA A 309 -17.08 -6.79 -2.78
N LEU A 310 -18.21 -7.46 -3.01
CA LEU A 310 -18.52 -8.76 -2.40
C LEU A 310 -17.57 -9.85 -2.89
N GLU A 311 -17.26 -9.87 -4.18
CA GLU A 311 -16.33 -10.84 -4.75
C GLU A 311 -14.90 -10.59 -4.26
N ALA A 312 -14.44 -9.34 -4.23
CA ALA A 312 -13.14 -8.98 -3.67
C ALA A 312 -13.03 -9.38 -2.20
N ARG A 313 -14.08 -9.19 -1.39
CA ARG A 313 -14.09 -9.70 -0.01
C ARG A 313 -13.87 -11.20 0.05
N ARG A 314 -14.56 -11.98 -0.77
CA ARG A 314 -14.41 -13.45 -0.82
C ARG A 314 -12.99 -13.85 -1.24
N ILE A 315 -12.42 -13.16 -2.22
CA ILE A 315 -11.04 -13.38 -2.69
C ILE A 315 -10.05 -13.13 -1.54
N PHE A 316 -10.19 -12.02 -0.83
CA PHE A 316 -9.31 -11.72 0.31
C PHE A 316 -9.54 -12.68 1.48
N GLU A 317 -10.78 -13.06 1.76
CA GLU A 317 -11.12 -14.06 2.78
C GLU A 317 -10.47 -15.43 2.47
N ASP A 318 -10.42 -15.87 1.21
CA ASP A 318 -9.72 -17.11 0.79
C ASP A 318 -8.18 -17.00 0.89
N MET A 319 -7.63 -15.79 0.94
CA MET A 319 -6.22 -15.54 1.29
C MET A 319 -5.96 -15.50 2.80
N GLY A 320 -7.01 -15.54 3.62
CA GLY A 320 -6.92 -15.27 5.06
C GLY A 320 -6.74 -13.79 5.39
N MET A 321 -7.16 -12.89 4.49
CA MET A 321 -7.10 -11.44 4.67
C MET A 321 -8.52 -10.86 4.81
N ASN A 322 -8.68 -9.78 5.57
CA ASN A 322 -9.98 -9.14 5.79
C ASN A 322 -10.03 -7.74 5.17
N LEU A 323 -10.97 -7.54 4.24
CA LEU A 323 -11.30 -6.21 3.73
C LEU A 323 -12.36 -5.53 4.61
N ARG A 324 -12.07 -4.31 5.06
CA ARG A 324 -12.91 -3.55 5.98
C ARG A 324 -12.91 -2.06 5.67
N GLN A 325 -13.65 -1.31 6.48
CA GLN A 325 -13.73 0.15 6.40
C GLN A 325 -14.07 0.65 4.98
N PHE A 326 -15.05 -0.01 4.36
CA PHE A 326 -15.47 0.37 3.01
C PHE A 326 -15.98 1.82 2.99
N LEU A 327 -15.56 2.57 1.97
CA LEU A 327 -15.95 3.94 1.66
C LEU A 327 -16.40 4.01 0.20
N SER A 328 -17.43 4.80 -0.10
CA SER A 328 -17.99 4.91 -1.46
C SER A 328 -18.56 6.29 -1.76
N ASN A 329 -18.63 6.67 -3.05
CA ASN A 329 -19.32 7.89 -3.54
C ASN A 329 -20.83 7.71 -3.70
N ASP A 330 -21.35 6.51 -3.47
CA ASP A 330 -22.78 6.22 -3.57
C ASP A 330 -23.28 5.57 -2.28
N GLU A 331 -24.18 6.28 -1.60
CA GLU A 331 -24.78 5.83 -0.33
C GLU A 331 -25.66 4.60 -0.51
N THR A 332 -26.21 4.37 -1.71
CA THR A 332 -27.06 3.20 -1.97
C THR A 332 -26.27 1.89 -1.92
N LEU A 333 -24.95 1.92 -2.08
CA LEU A 333 -24.08 0.76 -1.88
C LEU A 333 -24.14 0.22 -0.45
N ARG A 334 -24.45 1.06 0.54
CA ARG A 334 -24.58 0.64 1.95
C ARG A 334 -25.66 -0.40 2.18
N GLN A 335 -26.64 -0.48 1.28
CA GLN A 335 -27.72 -1.46 1.37
C GLN A 335 -27.27 -2.88 0.98
N HIS A 336 -26.11 -3.02 0.31
CA HIS A 336 -25.68 -4.27 -0.31
C HIS A 336 -24.52 -4.98 0.41
N LEU A 337 -23.87 -4.30 1.37
CA LEU A 337 -22.80 -4.86 2.20
C LEU A 337 -23.23 -4.84 3.68
N PRO A 338 -22.79 -5.82 4.51
CA PRO A 338 -23.14 -5.84 5.93
C PRO A 338 -22.64 -4.57 6.63
N GLY A 339 -23.44 -4.06 7.58
CA GLY A 339 -23.14 -2.80 8.28
C GLY A 339 -21.75 -2.75 8.93
N THR A 340 -21.23 -3.90 9.35
CA THR A 340 -19.88 -4.06 9.95
C THR A 340 -18.73 -3.88 8.95
N ALA A 341 -18.99 -3.97 7.64
CA ALA A 341 -17.99 -3.76 6.60
C ALA A 341 -17.63 -2.28 6.41
N TRP A 342 -18.56 -1.37 6.72
CA TRP A 342 -18.41 0.06 6.45
C TRP A 342 -17.55 0.75 7.52
N ALA A 343 -16.87 1.84 7.12
CA ALA A 343 -16.19 2.68 8.09
C ALA A 343 -17.21 3.32 9.07
N LYS A 344 -16.88 3.34 10.37
CA LYS A 344 -17.75 3.89 11.43
C LYS A 344 -17.94 5.40 11.31
N GLU A 345 -16.95 6.10 10.76
CA GLU A 345 -17.03 7.53 10.46
C GLU A 345 -17.32 7.73 8.98
N SER A 346 -18.50 8.24 8.70
CA SER A 346 -18.82 8.82 7.41
C SER A 346 -18.73 10.34 7.54
N MET A 347 -17.94 10.95 6.67
CA MET A 347 -18.00 12.36 6.29
C MET A 347 -17.35 13.33 7.29
N GLN A 348 -16.20 13.89 6.88
CA GLN A 348 -15.74 15.14 7.47
C GLN A 348 -16.50 16.29 6.79
N LYS A 349 -17.26 17.07 7.58
CA LYS A 349 -17.68 18.42 7.18
C LYS A 349 -16.47 19.34 7.33
N ASN A 350 -15.72 19.55 6.25
CA ASN A 350 -14.75 20.64 6.23
C ASN A 350 -15.48 21.97 6.04
N ALA A 351 -15.14 22.95 6.89
CA ALA A 351 -15.76 24.27 7.02
C ALA A 351 -16.21 24.91 5.68
N GLY A 352 -17.50 24.76 5.36
CA GLY A 352 -18.15 25.43 4.22
C GLY A 352 -18.22 24.64 2.90
N ASN A 353 -17.67 23.43 2.80
CA ASN A 353 -17.66 22.63 1.57
C ASN A 353 -18.49 21.32 1.66
N PRO A 354 -18.89 20.72 0.52
CA PRO A 354 -19.80 19.57 0.48
C PRO A 354 -19.22 18.30 1.14
N LEU A 355 -20.09 17.30 1.35
CA LEU A 355 -19.77 16.03 2.02
C LEU A 355 -18.56 15.33 1.38
N GLU A 356 -17.47 15.25 2.14
CA GLU A 356 -16.17 14.75 1.73
C GLU A 356 -15.84 13.45 2.49
N CYS A 357 -15.55 12.37 1.76
CA CYS A 357 -15.11 11.11 2.35
C CYS A 357 -13.61 10.90 2.05
N GLY A 358 -12.76 11.09 3.06
CA GLY A 358 -11.30 11.13 2.90
C GLY A 358 -10.62 9.83 3.30
N ASN A 359 -9.70 9.32 2.48
CA ASN A 359 -8.66 8.37 2.89
C ASN A 359 -7.27 8.99 2.72
N GLY A 360 -6.43 8.88 3.76
CA GLY A 360 -5.06 9.37 3.74
C GLY A 360 -4.10 8.36 3.12
N LEU A 361 -3.55 8.65 1.95
CA LEU A 361 -2.45 7.92 1.31
C LEU A 361 -1.20 8.82 1.28
N LEU A 362 -0.15 8.56 2.05
CA LEU A 362 1.16 9.27 1.98
C LEU A 362 1.09 10.83 1.88
N GLY A 363 0.22 11.49 2.63
CA GLY A 363 0.04 12.95 2.54
C GLY A 363 -0.79 13.41 1.33
N TYR A 364 -1.46 12.48 0.66
CA TYR A 364 -2.56 12.73 -0.27
C TYR A 364 -3.84 12.36 0.46
N GLN A 365 -4.81 13.27 0.47
CA GLN A 365 -6.14 12.98 0.97
C GLN A 365 -7.06 12.85 -0.23
N MET A 366 -7.36 11.59 -0.57
CA MET A 366 -8.32 11.29 -1.62
C MET A 366 -9.71 11.52 -1.07
N PHE A 367 -10.42 12.49 -1.65
CA PHE A 367 -11.79 12.80 -1.27
C PHE A 367 -12.75 12.19 -2.27
N ILE A 368 -13.55 11.25 -1.79
CA ILE A 368 -14.70 10.72 -2.49
C ILE A 368 -15.88 11.64 -2.17
N MET A 369 -16.31 12.44 -3.14
CA MET A 369 -17.52 13.26 -3.00
C MET A 369 -18.74 12.48 -3.46
N SER A 370 -19.87 12.64 -2.77
CA SER A 370 -21.16 12.14 -3.28
C SER A 370 -21.46 12.80 -4.63
N ASN A 371 -21.83 11.98 -5.63
CA ASN A 371 -22.17 12.48 -6.97
C ASN A 371 -23.21 13.60 -6.89
N ARG A 372 -24.24 13.43 -6.05
CA ARG A 372 -25.31 14.42 -5.86
C ARG A 372 -24.79 15.78 -5.37
N SER A 373 -23.93 15.75 -4.35
CA SER A 373 -23.36 16.97 -3.76
C SER A 373 -22.41 17.70 -4.71
N TYR A 374 -21.69 16.96 -5.57
CA TYR A 374 -20.79 17.55 -6.55
C TYR A 374 -21.55 18.30 -7.65
N TYR A 375 -22.58 17.67 -8.24
CA TYR A 375 -23.39 18.31 -9.29
C TYR A 375 -24.16 19.53 -8.79
N GLU A 376 -24.70 19.48 -7.56
CA GLU A 376 -25.36 20.62 -6.92
C GLU A 376 -24.39 21.82 -6.72
N ALA A 377 -23.12 21.57 -6.42
CA ALA A 377 -22.13 22.62 -6.19
C ALA A 377 -21.61 23.29 -7.48
N HIS A 378 -21.48 22.54 -8.58
CA HIS A 378 -20.87 23.03 -9.83
C HIS A 378 -21.85 23.30 -10.97
N GLY A 379 -23.15 23.08 -10.77
CA GLY A 379 -24.17 23.36 -11.79
C GLY A 379 -24.03 22.52 -13.06
N CYS A 380 -23.31 21.39 -13.00
CA CYS A 380 -23.11 20.49 -14.12
C CYS A 380 -24.26 19.48 -14.24
N THR A 381 -24.57 19.06 -15.47
CA THR A 381 -25.57 18.00 -15.71
C THR A 381 -24.97 16.60 -15.43
N PRO A 382 -25.72 15.68 -14.78
CA PRO A 382 -25.18 14.41 -14.25
C PRO A 382 -24.62 13.39 -15.25
N ASN A 383 -24.61 13.71 -16.56
CA ASN A 383 -24.55 12.70 -17.62
C ASN A 383 -23.21 12.59 -18.36
N SER A 384 -22.15 13.32 -18.01
CA SER A 384 -20.91 13.26 -18.83
C SER A 384 -19.56 13.29 -18.11
N VAL A 385 -19.43 13.65 -16.82
CA VAL A 385 -18.09 13.69 -16.18
C VAL A 385 -18.12 13.31 -14.70
N SER A 386 -17.31 12.29 -14.35
CA SER A 386 -16.89 12.00 -12.98
C SER A 386 -15.80 13.01 -12.57
N LEU A 387 -16.19 14.12 -11.95
CA LEU A 387 -15.24 15.11 -11.44
C LEU A 387 -14.93 14.80 -9.96
N ARG A 388 -13.96 13.92 -9.74
CA ARG A 388 -13.44 13.58 -8.40
C ARG A 388 -12.26 14.46 -8.05
N SER A 389 -12.26 15.05 -6.85
CA SER A 389 -11.14 15.83 -6.35
C SER A 389 -10.12 14.93 -5.66
N ILE A 390 -8.84 15.15 -5.95
CA ILE A 390 -7.73 14.59 -5.18
C ILE A 390 -7.06 15.80 -4.54
N ARG A 391 -7.08 15.90 -3.21
CA ARG A 391 -6.33 16.95 -2.52
C ARG A 391 -4.99 16.38 -2.06
N VAL A 392 -3.91 17.11 -2.34
CA VAL A 392 -2.59 16.81 -1.80
C VAL A 392 -2.43 17.61 -0.51
N SER A 393 -2.21 16.95 0.63
CA SER A 393 -1.99 17.59 1.93
C SER A 393 -0.62 17.20 2.50
N GLY A 394 0.38 18.05 2.24
CA GLY A 394 1.75 17.91 2.74
C GLY A 394 2.59 19.15 2.44
N PRO A 395 3.85 19.23 2.92
CA PRO A 395 4.71 20.42 2.75
C PRO A 395 5.01 20.79 1.28
N PHE A 396 4.67 19.93 0.32
CA PHE A 396 4.76 20.19 -1.12
C PHE A 396 3.47 20.77 -1.75
N ALA A 397 2.39 20.98 -0.97
CA ALA A 397 1.11 21.48 -1.47
C ALA A 397 1.16 22.91 -2.03
N TYR A 398 2.21 23.69 -1.75
CA TYR A 398 2.34 25.08 -2.20
C TYR A 398 2.68 25.26 -3.69
N ALA A 399 2.97 24.18 -4.44
CA ALA A 399 3.42 24.30 -5.83
C ALA A 399 2.30 24.18 -6.89
N CYS A 400 1.16 23.54 -6.58
CA CYS A 400 0.11 23.30 -7.58
C CYS A 400 -1.01 24.35 -7.63
N GLU A 401 -1.00 25.36 -6.75
CA GLU A 401 -2.03 26.41 -6.71
C GLU A 401 -1.71 27.62 -7.61
N LYS A 402 -0.63 27.59 -8.40
CA LYS A 402 -0.16 28.74 -9.21
C LYS A 402 -0.02 28.50 -10.72
N VAL A 403 -0.58 27.44 -11.30
CA VAL A 403 -0.53 27.22 -12.76
C VAL A 403 -1.92 27.35 -13.44
N SER A 404 -2.90 27.87 -12.73
CA SER A 404 -4.20 28.22 -13.31
C SER A 404 -4.68 29.57 -12.80
N THR A 405 -4.03 30.61 -13.32
CA THR A 405 -4.63 31.93 -13.57
C THR A 405 -4.30 32.33 -14.98
#